data_AF-A0AAE3VVS0-F1
#
_entry.id   AF-A0AAE3VVS0-F1
#
_cell.length_a   1.000
_cell.length_b   1.000
_cell.length_c   1.000
_cell.angle_alpha   90.00
_cell.angle_beta   90.00
_cell.angle_gamma   90.00
#
_symmetry.space_group_name_H-M   'P 1'
#
loop_
_entity.id
_entity.type
_entity.pdbx_description
1 polymer ?
#
loop_
_entity_poly.entity_id
_entity_poly.type
_entity_poly.pdbx_seq_one_letter_code
_entity_poly.pdbx_strand_id
1 'polypeptide(L)'
;MSAKGLQRGARAARAAQAAGEGAGPGERKPVDATAIVGIAISVLGLLPVAVLALICLLALALFAGMGGASTPADTSASNGPAVAEALLGGDPHSELSAESIPEPALVEALREAGRECPMISAVVLAAQIMEESGFDPATTGPHGEIGISQLPPDVFDRLGEDDDDSGEASARDPIDSIFAQARYLCELGDAVQRLIDDGKASGERLTLALLAYDIGLAEVESRGGMPFPDLGSYPYRVRALFPQFTNGRPEPPGKGAPPPGGAGKLDEAAFNEIFPGRIPFYTYAGLMTAMAKYPAFGQTGDETTRKREIAAFLANVNQESGGLRYVEEINQSAWGNYCNAGAPYGCPAGQRAYHGRGPIQLSWNTNYHAAGQALNLDLLNNPDLVMTNASVAWQTALWFWMTQSGAGTMTPHAAMTNGAGFGETIRSINGVLECHGGQPAAIANRVNSYRDYTRILGVTPGDRLEC
;
A
#
# COMPACT_ATOMS: atom_id res chain seq x y z
N MET A 1 -31.48 66.44 -24.01
CA MET A 1 -30.96 65.13 -24.44
C MET A 1 -29.70 64.82 -23.62
N SER A 2 -29.65 63.63 -23.02
CA SER A 2 -28.97 63.29 -21.75
C SER A 2 -27.48 63.65 -21.60
N ALA A 3 -27.16 64.10 -20.37
CA ALA A 3 -25.83 64.41 -19.83
C ALA A 3 -24.92 63.17 -19.76
N LYS A 4 -23.64 63.19 -20.20
CA LYS A 4 -22.43 63.84 -19.61
C LYS A 4 -22.19 63.38 -18.16
N GLY A 5 -21.02 62.92 -17.72
CA GLY A 5 -19.65 63.07 -18.20
C GLY A 5 -18.74 63.24 -16.97
N LEU A 6 -17.57 62.60 -17.00
CA LEU A 6 -16.46 62.65 -16.03
C LEU A 6 -16.26 63.99 -15.26
N GLN A 7 -16.05 63.91 -13.94
CA GLN A 7 -15.25 64.83 -13.12
C GLN A 7 -14.24 63.99 -12.31
N ARG A 8 -12.92 64.05 -12.53
CA ARG A 8 -11.93 65.06 -12.08
C ARG A 8 -12.03 65.44 -10.60
N GLY A 9 -11.16 64.86 -9.79
CA GLY A 9 -10.66 65.40 -8.53
C GLY A 9 -9.14 65.23 -8.46
N ALA A 10 -8.40 66.32 -8.62
CA ALA A 10 -6.95 66.39 -8.57
C ALA A 10 -6.50 67.10 -7.28
N ARG A 11 -5.46 66.58 -6.61
CA ARG A 11 -4.51 67.31 -5.74
C ARG A 11 -3.23 66.46 -5.73
N ALA A 12 -2.19 66.88 -6.46
CA ALA A 12 -1.08 67.74 -6.02
C ALA A 12 -0.08 66.95 -5.14
N ALA A 13 1.23 66.89 -5.38
CA ALA A 13 2.09 67.61 -6.32
C ALA A 13 3.38 66.80 -6.62
N ARG A 14 3.93 67.04 -7.81
CA ARG A 14 5.22 66.58 -8.34
C ARG A 14 6.41 67.35 -7.74
N ALA A 15 7.59 66.70 -7.78
CA ALA A 15 8.87 67.16 -8.40
C ALA A 15 10.04 66.68 -7.53
N ALA A 16 10.95 65.78 -7.96
CA ALA A 16 11.91 65.84 -9.06
C ALA A 16 13.01 66.92 -8.88
N GLN A 17 14.14 66.46 -8.32
CA GLN A 17 15.54 66.67 -8.75
C GLN A 17 16.08 68.08 -9.06
N ALA A 18 17.15 68.40 -8.32
CA ALA A 18 18.51 68.74 -8.81
C ALA A 18 19.07 70.15 -8.55
N ALA A 19 20.30 70.10 -8.01
CA ALA A 19 21.51 70.88 -8.37
C ALA A 19 21.83 72.22 -7.68
N GLY A 20 23.13 72.34 -7.35
CA GLY A 20 23.92 73.59 -7.26
C GLY A 20 24.14 74.10 -5.83
N GLU A 21 25.13 73.60 -5.09
CA GLU A 21 26.51 74.16 -4.99
C GLU A 21 26.59 75.65 -4.60
N GLY A 22 27.23 75.90 -3.45
CA GLY A 22 27.64 77.23 -2.98
C GLY A 22 28.50 77.11 -1.74
N ALA A 23 29.81 77.03 -1.93
CA ALA A 23 30.83 76.96 -0.89
C ALA A 23 31.07 78.32 -0.20
N GLY A 24 31.35 78.31 1.10
CA GLY A 24 31.91 79.43 1.86
C GLY A 24 32.11 79.09 3.35
N PRO A 25 33.18 79.57 4.02
CA PRO A 25 33.99 78.72 4.90
C PRO A 25 33.89 79.04 6.39
N GLY A 26 34.23 78.04 7.21
CA GLY A 26 34.92 78.27 8.49
C GLY A 26 34.10 78.05 9.76
N GLU A 27 34.28 76.87 10.37
CA GLU A 27 34.75 76.75 11.77
C GLU A 27 34.99 75.27 12.11
N ARG A 28 36.10 74.98 12.81
CA ARG A 28 36.52 73.62 13.19
C ARG A 28 35.83 73.17 14.47
N LYS A 29 35.42 71.88 14.54
CA LYS A 29 35.49 70.95 15.70
C LYS A 29 34.70 69.65 15.37
N PRO A 30 34.95 68.53 16.06
CA PRO A 30 36.17 67.72 16.21
C PRO A 30 36.06 66.39 15.43
N VAL A 31 37.15 65.64 15.31
CA VAL A 31 37.23 64.34 14.62
C VAL A 31 36.39 63.29 15.35
N ASP A 32 35.43 62.68 14.62
CA ASP A 32 34.66 61.54 15.12
C ASP A 32 35.40 60.22 14.82
N ALA A 33 35.61 59.43 15.87
CA ALA A 33 36.46 58.25 15.93
C ALA A 33 35.76 56.98 15.40
N THR A 34 35.03 57.11 14.28
CA THR A 34 34.28 56.00 13.67
C THR A 34 34.70 55.67 12.24
N ALA A 35 35.71 56.36 11.68
CA ALA A 35 36.21 56.13 10.32
C ALA A 35 37.61 55.51 10.22
N ILE A 36 38.03 54.69 11.20
CA ILE A 36 39.30 53.92 11.16
C ILE A 36 39.09 52.39 11.33
N VAL A 37 37.85 51.89 11.39
CA VAL A 37 37.58 50.42 11.42
C VAL A 37 37.16 49.87 10.04
N GLY A 38 37.13 50.70 9.00
CA GLY A 38 36.68 50.31 7.65
C GLY A 38 37.71 49.63 6.74
N ILE A 39 38.98 49.46 7.16
CA ILE A 39 40.05 48.89 6.29
C ILE A 39 40.76 47.68 6.92
N ALA A 40 40.34 47.22 8.11
CA ALA A 40 40.96 46.06 8.78
C ALA A 40 40.13 44.76 8.82
N ILE A 41 38.92 44.71 8.23
CA ILE A 41 38.07 43.50 8.21
C ILE A 41 37.77 43.03 6.77
N SER A 42 38.65 43.33 5.81
CA SER A 42 38.50 42.85 4.43
C SER A 42 39.64 41.91 4.00
N VAL A 43 40.67 41.73 4.83
CA VAL A 43 41.86 40.91 4.48
C VAL A 43 42.05 39.70 5.40
N LEU A 44 41.38 39.62 6.56
CA LEU A 44 41.42 38.40 7.42
C LEU A 44 40.26 37.42 7.21
N GLY A 45 39.20 37.78 6.48
CA GLY A 45 38.01 36.93 6.29
C GLY A 45 38.08 35.93 5.13
N LEU A 46 39.02 36.09 4.20
CA LEU A 46 39.12 35.26 2.97
C LEU A 46 40.25 34.22 3.01
N LEU A 47 41.20 34.36 3.94
CA LEU A 47 42.29 33.40 4.14
C LEU A 47 41.82 32.02 4.67
N PRO A 48 40.81 31.89 5.57
CA PRO A 48 40.35 30.59 6.04
C PRO A 48 39.67 29.75 4.96
N VAL A 49 38.96 30.39 4.03
CA VAL A 49 38.17 29.71 2.98
C VAL A 49 39.08 29.17 1.87
N ALA A 50 40.10 29.92 1.49
CA ALA A 50 41.08 29.49 0.49
C ALA A 50 41.95 28.31 0.99
N VAL A 51 42.28 28.29 2.29
CA VAL A 51 43.05 27.19 2.91
C VAL A 51 42.20 25.92 3.04
N LEU A 52 40.91 26.03 3.37
CA LEU A 52 40.01 24.88 3.45
C LEU A 52 39.79 24.22 2.07
N ALA A 53 39.62 25.03 1.02
CA ALA A 53 39.46 24.53 -0.35
C ALA A 53 40.71 23.78 -0.85
N LEU A 54 41.91 24.25 -0.49
CA LEU A 54 43.18 23.61 -0.85
C LEU A 54 43.38 22.28 -0.10
N ILE A 55 42.96 22.20 1.17
CA ILE A 55 43.01 20.97 1.97
C ILE A 55 42.03 19.92 1.41
N CYS A 56 40.83 20.32 0.98
CA CYS A 56 39.88 19.41 0.33
C CYS A 56 40.41 18.88 -1.01
N LEU A 57 41.05 19.72 -1.82
CA LEU A 57 41.64 19.30 -3.10
C LEU A 57 42.86 18.37 -2.92
N LEU A 58 43.69 18.59 -1.90
CA LEU A 58 44.79 17.70 -1.56
C LEU A 58 44.32 16.36 -0.97
N ALA A 59 43.22 16.35 -0.19
CA ALA A 59 42.60 15.12 0.30
C ALA A 59 42.00 14.28 -0.85
N LEU A 60 41.37 14.92 -1.83
CA LEU A 60 40.87 14.26 -3.04
C LEU A 60 41.99 13.67 -3.91
N ALA A 61 43.15 14.34 -4.00
CA ALA A 61 44.31 13.83 -4.72
C ALA A 61 45.00 12.65 -4.01
N LEU A 62 44.90 12.56 -2.67
CA LEU A 62 45.44 11.43 -1.89
C LEU A 62 44.56 10.17 -1.99
N PHE A 63 43.27 10.29 -2.32
CA PHE A 63 42.38 9.13 -2.52
C PHE A 63 42.41 8.57 -3.96
N ALA A 64 42.96 9.30 -4.93
CA ALA A 64 43.01 8.88 -6.34
C ALA A 64 44.31 8.13 -6.73
N GLY A 65 45.22 7.87 -5.78
CA GLY A 65 46.62 7.52 -6.08
C GLY A 65 47.11 6.11 -5.72
N MET A 66 46.25 5.16 -5.34
CA MET A 66 46.67 3.79 -5.01
C MET A 66 45.73 2.75 -5.64
N GLY A 67 46.00 2.42 -6.91
CA GLY A 67 45.51 1.21 -7.55
C GLY A 67 46.56 0.11 -7.47
N GLY A 68 46.14 -1.08 -7.02
CA GLY A 68 46.78 -2.36 -7.39
C GLY A 68 47.21 -3.27 -6.24
N ALA A 69 46.27 -4.05 -5.69
CA ALA A 69 46.55 -5.42 -5.24
C ALA A 69 45.23 -6.21 -5.13
N SER A 70 45.17 -7.31 -5.87
CA SER A 70 44.07 -8.27 -6.02
C SER A 70 43.59 -8.89 -4.71
N THR A 71 42.28 -8.86 -4.46
CA THR A 71 41.54 -9.69 -3.50
C THR A 71 40.16 -10.06 -4.08
N PRO A 72 39.55 -11.19 -3.67
CA PRO A 72 38.63 -11.97 -4.48
C PRO A 72 37.20 -11.39 -4.51
N ALA A 73 36.46 -11.81 -5.53
CA ALA A 73 35.10 -11.38 -5.84
C ALA A 73 34.16 -11.32 -4.62
N ASP A 74 33.79 -10.10 -4.22
CA ASP A 74 32.59 -9.87 -3.43
C ASP A 74 31.38 -9.92 -4.37
N THR A 75 30.55 -10.93 -4.15
CA THR A 75 29.21 -11.08 -4.71
C THR A 75 28.30 -9.99 -4.14
N SER A 76 28.38 -8.78 -4.67
CA SER A 76 27.29 -7.81 -4.58
C SER A 76 26.55 -7.80 -5.92
N ALA A 77 25.71 -8.82 -6.10
CA ALA A 77 24.70 -8.78 -7.14
C ALA A 77 23.78 -7.60 -6.86
N SER A 78 23.63 -6.73 -7.86
CA SER A 78 22.62 -5.70 -7.91
C SER A 78 21.23 -6.34 -7.81
N ASN A 79 20.60 -6.30 -6.62
CA ASN A 79 19.24 -6.79 -6.41
C ASN A 79 18.14 -5.91 -7.04
N GLY A 80 18.49 -4.89 -7.84
CA GLY A 80 17.54 -3.97 -8.46
C GLY A 80 16.47 -4.65 -9.34
N PRO A 81 16.84 -5.58 -10.25
CA PRO A 81 15.88 -6.30 -11.07
C PRO A 81 15.03 -7.27 -10.25
N ALA A 82 15.64 -8.05 -9.36
CA ALA A 82 14.95 -9.05 -8.54
C ALA A 82 13.95 -8.43 -7.55
N VAL A 83 14.25 -7.23 -7.03
CA VAL A 83 13.33 -6.50 -6.14
C VAL A 83 12.16 -5.92 -6.94
N ALA A 84 12.40 -5.39 -8.15
CA ALA A 84 11.33 -4.93 -9.04
C ALA A 84 10.45 -6.09 -9.55
N GLU A 85 11.05 -7.23 -9.87
CA GLU A 85 10.37 -8.46 -10.31
C GLU A 85 9.55 -9.08 -9.17
N ALA A 86 10.08 -9.10 -7.94
CA ALA A 86 9.33 -9.48 -6.75
C ALA A 86 8.19 -8.50 -6.39
N LEU A 87 8.37 -7.19 -6.66
CA LEU A 87 7.34 -6.16 -6.53
C LEU A 87 6.25 -6.26 -7.61
N LEU A 88 6.57 -6.87 -8.75
CA LEU A 88 5.71 -7.00 -9.93
C LEU A 88 5.17 -8.42 -10.14
N GLY A 89 5.26 -9.29 -9.14
CA GLY A 89 4.67 -10.64 -9.16
C GLY A 89 5.43 -11.69 -9.98
N GLY A 90 6.61 -11.38 -10.52
CA GLY A 90 7.39 -12.28 -11.38
C GLY A 90 7.43 -11.85 -12.85
N ASP A 91 8.17 -12.60 -13.66
CA ASP A 91 8.31 -12.36 -15.09
C ASP A 91 7.01 -12.71 -15.84
N PRO A 92 6.34 -11.74 -16.49
CA PRO A 92 5.14 -12.00 -17.29
C PRO A 92 5.39 -12.98 -18.43
N HIS A 93 6.61 -13.21 -18.91
CA HIS A 93 6.91 -14.14 -20.00
C HIS A 93 7.34 -15.53 -19.54
N SER A 94 7.20 -15.82 -18.24
CA SER A 94 7.45 -17.15 -17.69
C SER A 94 6.61 -18.24 -18.37
N GLU A 95 7.12 -19.47 -18.37
CA GLU A 95 6.39 -20.61 -18.93
C GLU A 95 5.16 -20.95 -18.09
N LEU A 96 4.04 -21.24 -18.77
CA LEU A 96 2.80 -21.66 -18.12
C LEU A 96 2.90 -23.11 -17.63
N SER A 97 2.65 -23.32 -16.33
CA SER A 97 2.40 -24.65 -15.77
C SER A 97 1.01 -25.13 -16.14
N ALA A 98 0.92 -26.19 -16.94
CA ALA A 98 -0.35 -26.77 -17.37
C ALA A 98 -1.20 -27.25 -16.17
N GLU A 99 -0.55 -27.69 -15.09
CA GLU A 99 -1.19 -28.18 -13.87
C GLU A 99 -1.90 -27.08 -13.08
N SER A 100 -1.55 -25.81 -13.31
CA SER A 100 -2.18 -24.65 -12.68
C SER A 100 -3.54 -24.27 -13.29
N ILE A 101 -3.85 -24.80 -14.47
CA ILE A 101 -5.09 -24.49 -15.21
C ILE A 101 -6.20 -25.47 -14.79
N PRO A 102 -7.39 -24.98 -14.39
CA PRO A 102 -8.49 -25.84 -13.92
C PRO A 102 -8.96 -26.86 -14.97
N GLU A 103 -8.98 -26.47 -16.24
CA GLU A 103 -9.45 -27.28 -17.36
C GLU A 103 -8.31 -27.51 -18.36
N PRO A 104 -7.86 -28.77 -18.56
CA PRO A 104 -6.72 -29.08 -19.44
C PRO A 104 -6.88 -28.61 -20.88
N ALA A 105 -8.12 -28.50 -21.38
CA ALA A 105 -8.42 -28.01 -22.71
C ALA A 105 -8.01 -26.55 -22.93
N LEU A 106 -7.96 -25.73 -21.87
CA LEU A 106 -7.63 -24.30 -21.97
C LEU A 106 -6.14 -24.03 -22.06
N VAL A 107 -5.29 -25.03 -21.75
CA VAL A 107 -3.83 -24.85 -21.70
C VAL A 107 -3.28 -24.42 -23.05
N GLU A 108 -3.73 -25.06 -24.14
CA GLU A 108 -3.23 -24.72 -25.47
C GLU A 108 -3.81 -23.39 -25.97
N ALA A 109 -5.10 -23.13 -25.73
CA ALA A 109 -5.72 -21.84 -26.02
C ALA A 109 -4.97 -20.68 -25.35
N LEU A 110 -4.63 -20.79 -24.05
CA LEU A 110 -3.85 -19.78 -23.33
C LEU A 110 -2.44 -19.59 -23.91
N ARG A 111 -1.78 -20.69 -24.33
CA ARG A 111 -0.45 -20.64 -24.95
C ARG A 111 -0.47 -19.98 -26.32
N GLU A 112 -1.51 -20.22 -27.08
CA GLU A 112 -1.68 -19.65 -28.41
C GLU A 112 -2.10 -18.18 -28.33
N ALA A 113 -3.17 -17.87 -27.60
CA ALA A 113 -3.62 -16.50 -27.37
C ALA A 113 -2.55 -15.65 -26.68
N GLY A 114 -1.72 -16.24 -25.81
CA GLY A 114 -0.57 -15.56 -25.20
C GLY A 114 0.50 -15.08 -26.19
N ARG A 115 0.41 -15.45 -27.47
CA ARG A 115 1.30 -15.00 -28.55
C ARG A 115 0.72 -13.87 -29.39
N GLU A 116 -0.51 -13.41 -29.09
CA GLU A 116 -1.20 -12.35 -29.85
C GLU A 116 -0.35 -11.08 -29.99
N CYS A 117 0.35 -10.66 -28.93
CA CYS A 117 1.33 -9.58 -29.01
C CYS A 117 2.47 -9.73 -27.98
N PRO A 118 3.64 -9.06 -28.20
CA PRO A 118 4.82 -9.20 -27.34
C PRO A 118 4.65 -8.76 -25.88
N MET A 119 3.56 -8.05 -25.55
CA MET A 119 3.31 -7.55 -24.19
C MET A 119 2.68 -8.62 -23.28
N ILE A 120 1.96 -9.57 -23.85
CA ILE A 120 1.17 -10.55 -23.10
C ILE A 120 1.83 -11.93 -23.14
N SER A 121 1.32 -12.85 -22.34
CA SER A 121 1.69 -14.27 -22.33
C SER A 121 0.53 -15.10 -21.82
N ALA A 122 0.68 -16.42 -21.89
CA ALA A 122 -0.26 -17.36 -21.29
C ALA A 122 -0.43 -17.16 -19.77
N VAL A 123 0.65 -16.79 -19.07
CA VAL A 123 0.63 -16.51 -17.62
C VAL A 123 -0.17 -15.24 -17.33
N VAL A 124 0.00 -14.18 -18.14
CA VAL A 124 -0.76 -12.93 -18.00
C VAL A 124 -2.26 -13.18 -18.17
N LEU A 125 -2.64 -13.89 -19.24
CA LEU A 125 -4.04 -14.21 -19.54
C LEU A 125 -4.67 -15.08 -18.45
N ALA A 126 -3.98 -16.14 -18.03
CA ALA A 126 -4.47 -17.04 -16.98
C ALA A 126 -4.63 -16.33 -15.64
N ALA A 127 -3.67 -15.49 -15.26
CA ALA A 127 -3.73 -14.68 -14.05
C ALA A 127 -4.87 -13.67 -14.07
N GLN A 128 -5.11 -13.04 -15.22
CA GLN A 128 -6.20 -12.10 -15.36
C GLN A 128 -7.55 -12.82 -15.29
N ILE A 129 -7.75 -13.92 -16.01
CA ILE A 129 -8.98 -14.75 -15.93
C ILE A 129 -9.26 -15.21 -14.50
N MET A 130 -8.22 -15.58 -13.75
CA MET A 130 -8.35 -15.96 -12.35
C MET A 130 -8.87 -14.82 -11.47
N GLU A 131 -8.39 -13.59 -11.67
CA GLU A 131 -8.87 -12.40 -10.98
C GLU A 131 -10.31 -12.03 -11.39
N GLU A 132 -10.63 -12.18 -12.68
CA GLU A 132 -11.94 -11.81 -13.25
C GLU A 132 -13.08 -12.74 -12.84
N SER A 133 -12.86 -14.06 -12.99
CA SER A 133 -13.94 -15.04 -12.85
C SER A 133 -13.54 -16.30 -12.09
N GLY A 134 -12.25 -16.48 -11.79
CA GLY A 134 -11.75 -17.75 -11.28
C GLY A 134 -11.93 -18.90 -12.28
N PHE A 135 -11.93 -18.61 -13.59
CA PHE A 135 -12.22 -19.55 -14.69
C PHE A 135 -13.68 -20.06 -14.76
N ASP A 136 -14.65 -19.35 -14.18
CA ASP A 136 -16.06 -19.74 -14.27
C ASP A 136 -16.74 -19.12 -15.52
N PRO A 137 -17.06 -19.90 -16.57
CA PRO A 137 -17.73 -19.39 -17.78
C PRO A 137 -19.18 -18.98 -17.55
N ALA A 138 -19.76 -19.37 -16.41
CA ALA A 138 -21.09 -18.93 -16.03
C ALA A 138 -21.09 -17.49 -15.49
N THR A 139 -19.94 -16.93 -15.13
CA THR A 139 -19.82 -15.61 -14.50
C THR A 139 -20.48 -14.52 -15.33
N THR A 140 -21.22 -13.65 -14.65
CA THR A 140 -21.79 -12.43 -15.22
C THR A 140 -21.48 -11.28 -14.27
N GLY A 141 -20.76 -10.29 -14.79
CA GLY A 141 -20.27 -9.17 -14.04
C GLY A 141 -21.37 -8.16 -13.68
N PRO A 142 -21.08 -7.24 -12.74
CA PRO A 142 -22.04 -6.26 -12.25
C PRO A 142 -22.50 -5.26 -13.33
N HIS A 143 -21.75 -5.11 -14.43
CA HIS A 143 -22.10 -4.23 -15.55
C HIS A 143 -22.44 -5.01 -16.83
N GLY A 144 -22.65 -6.32 -16.72
CA GLY A 144 -23.10 -7.18 -17.81
C GLY A 144 -21.97 -7.88 -18.57
N GLU A 145 -20.75 -7.85 -18.05
CA GLU A 145 -19.62 -8.63 -18.54
C GLU A 145 -19.94 -10.14 -18.50
N ILE A 146 -19.45 -10.92 -19.46
CA ILE A 146 -19.83 -12.34 -19.59
C ILE A 146 -18.58 -13.20 -19.74
N GLY A 147 -18.59 -14.38 -19.11
CA GLY A 147 -17.60 -15.41 -19.36
C GLY A 147 -16.31 -15.26 -18.57
N ILE A 148 -15.31 -16.07 -18.90
CA ILE A 148 -14.13 -16.18 -18.03
C ILE A 148 -13.24 -14.95 -18.03
N SER A 149 -13.22 -14.19 -19.13
CA SER A 149 -12.45 -12.95 -19.24
C SER A 149 -13.19 -11.71 -18.75
N GLN A 150 -14.49 -11.82 -18.45
CA GLN A 150 -15.34 -10.70 -18.05
C GLN A 150 -15.19 -9.48 -19.00
N LEU A 151 -15.12 -9.72 -20.31
CA LEU A 151 -15.17 -8.63 -21.26
C LEU A 151 -16.57 -7.98 -21.27
N PRO A 152 -16.66 -6.64 -21.37
CA PRO A 152 -17.92 -5.96 -21.66
C PRO A 152 -18.53 -6.49 -22.98
N PRO A 153 -19.87 -6.61 -23.07
CA PRO A 153 -20.52 -7.16 -24.26
C PRO A 153 -20.15 -6.46 -25.57
N ASP A 154 -20.02 -5.13 -25.56
CA ASP A 154 -19.63 -4.35 -26.75
C ASP A 154 -18.18 -4.59 -27.18
N VAL A 155 -17.31 -4.97 -26.24
CA VAL A 155 -15.93 -5.37 -26.54
C VAL A 155 -15.92 -6.77 -27.14
N PHE A 156 -16.68 -7.71 -26.57
CA PHE A 156 -16.77 -9.07 -27.12
C PHE A 156 -17.43 -9.08 -28.51
N ASP A 157 -18.49 -8.29 -28.74
CA ASP A 157 -19.12 -8.15 -30.06
C ASP A 157 -18.14 -7.70 -31.15
N ARG A 158 -17.07 -7.00 -30.76
CA ARG A 158 -16.05 -6.48 -31.68
C ARG A 158 -14.85 -7.41 -31.86
N LEU A 159 -14.49 -8.19 -30.84
CA LEU A 159 -13.22 -8.93 -30.77
C LEU A 159 -13.39 -10.45 -30.60
N GLY A 160 -14.60 -10.91 -30.28
CA GLY A 160 -14.94 -12.32 -30.19
C GLY A 160 -14.99 -12.95 -31.57
N GLU A 161 -14.30 -14.06 -31.72
CA GLU A 161 -14.33 -14.94 -32.89
C GLU A 161 -14.65 -16.37 -32.41
N ASP A 162 -15.04 -17.25 -33.33
CA ASP A 162 -15.23 -18.68 -33.07
C ASP A 162 -13.85 -19.35 -33.20
N ASP A 163 -13.06 -19.26 -32.13
CA ASP A 163 -11.63 -19.54 -32.12
C ASP A 163 -11.33 -21.05 -32.02
N ASP A 164 -12.33 -21.86 -31.67
CA ASP A 164 -12.23 -23.33 -31.60
C ASP A 164 -13.05 -24.09 -32.67
N ASP A 165 -13.62 -23.35 -33.63
CA ASP A 165 -14.50 -23.87 -34.68
C ASP A 165 -15.73 -24.64 -34.12
N SER A 166 -16.25 -24.25 -32.95
CA SER A 166 -17.45 -24.82 -32.35
C SER A 166 -18.73 -24.49 -33.12
N GLY A 167 -18.69 -23.46 -33.96
CA GLY A 167 -19.77 -23.02 -34.85
C GLY A 167 -20.49 -21.75 -34.40
N GLU A 168 -20.10 -21.16 -33.27
CA GLU A 168 -20.55 -19.85 -32.81
C GLU A 168 -19.50 -19.14 -31.95
N ALA A 169 -19.29 -17.84 -32.18
CA ALA A 169 -18.48 -17.02 -31.29
C ALA A 169 -19.27 -16.68 -30.03
N SER A 170 -18.80 -17.10 -28.85
CA SER A 170 -19.54 -16.97 -27.59
C SER A 170 -18.67 -16.51 -26.43
N ALA A 171 -19.08 -15.45 -25.73
CA ALA A 171 -18.39 -15.00 -24.52
C ALA A 171 -18.42 -16.05 -23.41
N ARG A 172 -19.37 -16.99 -23.45
CA ARG A 172 -19.45 -18.11 -22.49
C ARG A 172 -18.63 -19.31 -22.93
N ASP A 173 -18.16 -19.35 -24.17
CA ASP A 173 -17.14 -20.30 -24.57
C ASP A 173 -15.79 -19.85 -23.99
N PRO A 174 -15.16 -20.65 -23.12
CA PRO A 174 -13.86 -20.31 -22.57
C PRO A 174 -12.78 -20.02 -23.63
N ILE A 175 -12.75 -20.74 -24.75
CA ILE A 175 -11.68 -20.58 -25.74
C ILE A 175 -11.83 -19.25 -26.47
N ASP A 176 -13.02 -18.95 -27.02
CA ASP A 176 -13.32 -17.65 -27.64
C ASP A 176 -13.08 -16.50 -26.66
N SER A 177 -13.47 -16.68 -25.39
CA SER A 177 -13.29 -15.70 -24.32
C SER A 177 -11.81 -15.38 -24.05
N ILE A 178 -10.93 -16.39 -24.11
CA ILE A 178 -9.46 -16.26 -23.96
C ILE A 178 -8.86 -15.47 -25.14
N PHE A 179 -9.23 -15.82 -26.37
CA PHE A 179 -8.69 -15.14 -27.55
C PHE A 179 -9.20 -13.70 -27.67
N ALA A 180 -10.48 -13.46 -27.40
CA ALA A 180 -11.03 -12.11 -27.31
C ALA A 180 -10.33 -11.26 -26.24
N GLN A 181 -10.00 -11.85 -25.08
CA GLN A 181 -9.24 -11.18 -24.03
C GLN A 181 -7.84 -10.79 -24.52
N ALA A 182 -7.14 -11.71 -25.18
CA ALA A 182 -5.80 -11.46 -25.71
C ALA A 182 -5.80 -10.31 -26.72
N ARG A 183 -6.72 -10.34 -27.69
CA ARG A 183 -6.91 -9.25 -28.66
C ARG A 183 -7.16 -7.91 -27.96
N TYR A 184 -8.07 -7.89 -26.98
CA TYR A 184 -8.41 -6.65 -26.27
C TYR A 184 -7.25 -6.10 -25.43
N LEU A 185 -6.55 -6.96 -24.68
CA LEU A 185 -5.41 -6.54 -23.86
C LEU A 185 -4.27 -6.01 -24.75
N CYS A 186 -4.06 -6.58 -25.94
CA CYS A 186 -3.12 -6.06 -26.93
C CYS A 186 -3.55 -4.70 -27.50
N GLU A 187 -4.83 -4.50 -27.85
CA GLU A 187 -5.35 -3.19 -28.26
C GLU A 187 -5.15 -2.12 -27.18
N LEU A 188 -5.46 -2.46 -25.92
CA LEU A 188 -5.22 -1.59 -24.78
C LEU A 188 -3.73 -1.29 -24.63
N GLY A 189 -2.87 -2.30 -24.78
CA GLY A 189 -1.42 -2.17 -24.75
C GLY A 189 -0.88 -1.18 -25.77
N ASP A 190 -1.36 -1.21 -27.01
CA ASP A 190 -1.01 -0.22 -28.04
C ASP A 190 -1.57 1.17 -27.72
N ALA A 191 -2.78 1.25 -27.17
CA ALA A 191 -3.39 2.51 -26.78
C ALA A 191 -2.65 3.19 -25.61
N VAL A 192 -2.29 2.45 -24.55
CA VAL A 192 -1.51 3.02 -23.44
C VAL A 192 -0.08 3.37 -23.86
N GLN A 193 0.53 2.61 -24.79
CA GLN A 193 1.84 2.99 -25.33
C GLN A 193 1.78 4.35 -26.03
N ARG A 194 0.72 4.63 -26.80
CA ARG A 194 0.50 5.96 -27.39
C ARG A 194 0.36 7.05 -26.32
N LEU A 195 -0.36 6.78 -25.22
CA LEU A 195 -0.45 7.73 -24.11
C LEU A 195 0.91 8.02 -23.45
N ILE A 196 1.76 6.99 -23.31
CA ILE A 196 3.13 7.14 -22.79
C ILE A 196 3.98 7.98 -23.77
N ASP A 197 3.95 7.65 -25.05
CA ASP A 197 4.72 8.33 -26.09
C ASP A 197 4.33 9.82 -26.23
N ASP A 198 3.03 10.12 -26.07
CA ASP A 198 2.48 11.48 -26.07
C ASP A 198 2.73 12.24 -24.75
N GLY A 199 3.34 11.60 -23.74
CA GLY A 199 3.58 12.19 -22.42
C GLY A 199 2.31 12.41 -21.60
N LYS A 200 1.22 11.73 -21.95
CA LYS A 200 -0.09 11.81 -21.28
C LYS A 200 -0.26 10.77 -20.17
N ALA A 201 0.56 9.73 -20.15
CA ALA A 201 0.57 8.74 -19.08
C ALA A 201 2.01 8.33 -18.71
N SER A 202 2.21 7.91 -17.46
CA SER A 202 3.45 7.31 -16.99
C SER A 202 3.15 5.97 -16.29
N GLY A 203 3.96 4.95 -16.60
CA GLY A 203 3.83 3.60 -16.05
C GLY A 203 4.43 2.53 -16.96
N GLU A 204 4.51 1.31 -16.45
CA GLU A 204 4.89 0.14 -17.23
C GLU A 204 3.72 -0.29 -18.14
N ARG A 205 4.01 -0.68 -19.39
CA ARG A 205 3.01 -0.86 -20.45
C ARG A 205 1.95 -1.91 -20.09
N LEU A 206 2.35 -3.10 -19.64
CA LEU A 206 1.42 -4.15 -19.22
C LEU A 206 0.59 -3.72 -18.00
N THR A 207 1.21 -3.05 -17.03
CA THR A 207 0.53 -2.52 -15.85
C THR A 207 -0.56 -1.51 -16.23
N LEU A 208 -0.27 -0.59 -17.15
CA LEU A 208 -1.27 0.37 -17.62
C LEU A 208 -2.33 -0.28 -18.51
N ALA A 209 -1.99 -1.31 -19.29
CA ALA A 209 -2.96 -2.06 -20.09
C ALA A 209 -3.95 -2.82 -19.20
N LEU A 210 -3.47 -3.50 -18.15
CA LEU A 210 -4.32 -4.13 -17.13
C LEU A 210 -5.17 -3.07 -16.40
N LEU A 211 -4.61 -1.89 -16.12
CA LEU A 211 -5.37 -0.81 -15.49
C LEU A 211 -6.49 -0.33 -16.41
N ALA A 212 -6.19 -0.14 -17.70
CA ALA A 212 -7.16 0.26 -18.71
C ALA A 212 -8.25 -0.79 -18.94
N TYR A 213 -7.96 -2.07 -18.66
CA TYR A 213 -8.96 -3.15 -18.70
C TYR A 213 -10.01 -2.97 -17.59
N ASP A 214 -9.58 -2.61 -16.38
CA ASP A 214 -10.45 -2.41 -15.20
C ASP A 214 -11.22 -1.08 -15.24
N ILE A 215 -10.54 0.04 -15.50
CA ILE A 215 -11.15 1.38 -15.36
C ILE A 215 -11.36 2.11 -16.68
N GLY A 216 -10.98 1.51 -17.81
CA GLY A 216 -11.05 2.11 -19.13
C GLY A 216 -9.88 3.04 -19.46
N LEU A 217 -9.51 3.09 -20.74
CA LEU A 217 -8.38 3.89 -21.25
C LEU A 217 -8.52 5.40 -20.96
N ALA A 218 -9.73 5.95 -21.08
CA ALA A 218 -9.97 7.38 -20.84
C ALA A 218 -9.65 7.78 -19.40
N GLU A 219 -9.90 6.90 -18.44
CA GLU A 219 -9.58 7.15 -17.03
C GLU A 219 -8.08 7.00 -16.74
N VAL A 220 -7.39 6.07 -17.42
CA VAL A 220 -5.92 5.99 -17.37
C VAL A 220 -5.29 7.28 -17.89
N GLU A 221 -5.80 7.85 -18.99
CA GLU A 221 -5.36 9.16 -19.50
C GLU A 221 -5.67 10.29 -18.50
N SER A 222 -6.89 10.32 -17.93
CA SER A 222 -7.33 11.36 -16.99
C SER A 222 -6.41 11.46 -15.76
N ARG A 223 -5.90 10.31 -15.30
CA ARG A 223 -5.01 10.18 -14.14
C ARG A 223 -3.54 10.42 -14.44
N GLY A 224 -3.16 10.53 -15.71
CA GLY A 224 -1.75 10.58 -16.09
C GLY A 224 -1.04 9.22 -15.96
N GLY A 225 -1.76 8.11 -16.08
CA GLY A 225 -1.27 6.76 -15.82
C GLY A 225 -1.38 6.39 -14.34
N MET A 226 -0.31 5.82 -13.79
CA MET A 226 -0.25 5.37 -12.40
C MET A 226 0.88 6.09 -11.66
N PRO A 227 0.60 7.25 -11.03
CA PRO A 227 1.64 8.11 -10.45
C PRO A 227 2.38 7.47 -9.27
N PHE A 228 1.76 6.50 -8.59
CA PHE A 228 2.37 5.70 -7.53
C PHE A 228 1.86 4.24 -7.62
N PRO A 229 2.73 3.23 -7.37
CA PRO A 229 2.30 1.83 -7.29
C PRO A 229 1.28 1.63 -6.17
N ASP A 230 0.01 1.41 -6.53
CA ASP A 230 -1.02 0.93 -5.61
C ASP A 230 -1.07 -0.60 -5.69
N LEU A 231 -0.44 -1.28 -4.73
CA LEU A 231 -0.36 -2.74 -4.73
C LEU A 231 -1.72 -3.44 -4.53
N GLY A 232 -2.77 -2.70 -4.15
CA GLY A 232 -4.15 -3.20 -4.08
C GLY A 232 -4.94 -2.99 -5.39
N SER A 233 -4.41 -2.20 -6.32
CA SER A 233 -5.07 -1.94 -7.60
C SER A 233 -5.08 -3.17 -8.51
N TYR A 234 -6.05 -3.22 -9.40
CA TYR A 234 -6.30 -4.35 -10.29
C TYR A 234 -5.04 -4.88 -11.00
N PRO A 235 -4.15 -4.04 -11.60
CA PRO A 235 -2.93 -4.53 -12.24
C PRO A 235 -2.04 -5.36 -11.32
N TYR A 236 -1.89 -4.94 -10.07
CA TYR A 236 -1.03 -5.65 -9.11
C TYR A 236 -1.69 -6.90 -8.53
N ARG A 237 -3.03 -6.94 -8.45
CA ARG A 237 -3.75 -8.16 -8.07
C ARG A 237 -3.59 -9.26 -9.13
N VAL A 238 -3.75 -8.91 -10.40
CA VAL A 238 -3.47 -9.81 -11.53
C VAL A 238 -2.02 -10.28 -11.51
N ARG A 239 -1.06 -9.35 -11.39
CA ARG A 239 0.37 -9.70 -11.39
C ARG A 239 0.77 -10.57 -10.20
N ALA A 240 0.16 -10.38 -9.03
CA ALA A 240 0.41 -11.22 -7.86
C ALA A 240 0.03 -12.69 -8.06
N LEU A 241 -0.78 -13.01 -9.07
CA LEU A 241 -1.18 -14.37 -9.43
C LEU A 241 -0.18 -15.07 -10.36
N PHE A 242 0.78 -14.37 -10.98
CA PHE A 242 1.75 -15.01 -11.89
C PHE A 242 2.46 -16.24 -11.28
N PRO A 243 2.90 -16.23 -10.00
CA PRO A 243 3.57 -17.39 -9.41
C PRO A 243 2.67 -18.64 -9.32
N GLN A 244 1.35 -18.47 -9.23
CA GLN A 244 0.39 -19.58 -9.25
C GLN A 244 0.40 -20.30 -10.60
N PHE A 245 0.62 -19.55 -11.69
CA PHE A 245 0.56 -20.06 -13.05
C PHE A 245 1.93 -20.48 -13.61
N THR A 246 3.02 -20.15 -12.92
CA THR A 246 4.38 -20.58 -13.30
C THR A 246 4.92 -21.74 -12.47
N ASN A 247 4.52 -21.85 -11.19
CA ASN A 247 5.05 -22.87 -10.26
C ASN A 247 4.08 -24.04 -10.03
N GLY A 248 2.93 -24.05 -10.70
CA GLY A 248 1.84 -25.02 -10.53
C GLY A 248 0.79 -24.60 -9.50
N ARG A 249 -0.41 -25.21 -9.61
CA ARG A 249 -1.50 -24.99 -8.65
C ARG A 249 -1.03 -25.34 -7.24
N PRO A 250 -1.23 -24.49 -6.22
CA PRO A 250 -1.36 -25.01 -4.86
C PRO A 250 -2.54 -25.99 -4.88
N GLU A 251 -2.29 -27.25 -4.54
CA GLU A 251 -3.29 -28.31 -4.58
C GLU A 251 -4.56 -27.86 -3.82
N PRO A 252 -5.77 -27.85 -4.45
CA PRO A 252 -6.99 -27.55 -3.72
C PRO A 252 -7.24 -28.66 -2.69
N PRO A 253 -7.73 -28.36 -1.47
CA PRO A 253 -8.03 -29.39 -0.49
C PRO A 253 -9.14 -30.28 -1.05
N GLY A 254 -8.75 -31.48 -1.50
CA GLY A 254 -9.65 -32.48 -2.05
C GLY A 254 -10.72 -32.86 -1.03
N LYS A 255 -11.96 -32.97 -1.51
CA LYS A 255 -13.09 -33.54 -0.77
C LYS A 255 -12.78 -34.98 -0.38
N GLY A 256 -12.28 -35.20 0.83
CA GLY A 256 -11.98 -36.53 1.34
C GLY A 256 -11.74 -36.52 2.84
N ALA A 257 -12.82 -36.77 3.60
CA ALA A 257 -12.85 -36.93 5.06
C ALA A 257 -12.44 -35.69 5.89
N PRO A 258 -13.07 -35.44 7.05
CA PRO A 258 -12.68 -34.32 7.90
C PRO A 258 -11.21 -34.53 8.33
N PRO A 259 -10.34 -33.52 8.23
CA PRO A 259 -8.97 -33.69 8.67
C PRO A 259 -9.00 -33.96 10.20
N PRO A 260 -8.29 -35.01 10.67
CA PRO A 260 -8.07 -35.17 12.09
C PRO A 260 -7.31 -33.93 12.57
N GLY A 261 -7.78 -33.32 13.67
CA GLY A 261 -7.32 -32.04 14.18
C GLY A 261 -5.82 -31.80 13.98
N GLY A 262 -5.50 -30.81 13.13
CA GLY A 262 -4.15 -30.30 12.95
C GLY A 262 -3.73 -29.54 14.20
N ALA A 263 -3.02 -30.22 15.09
CA ALA A 263 -2.42 -29.61 16.26
C ALA A 263 -1.26 -28.67 15.84
N GLY A 264 -1.39 -27.36 16.06
CA GLY A 264 -0.26 -26.61 16.64
C GLY A 264 -0.05 -25.14 16.28
N LYS A 265 -0.50 -24.65 15.12
CA LYS A 265 -0.21 -23.27 14.66
C LYS A 265 -1.36 -22.73 13.80
N LEU A 266 -1.47 -21.40 13.68
CA LEU A 266 -2.30 -20.79 12.64
C LEU A 266 -1.66 -21.15 11.29
N ASP A 267 -2.34 -21.97 10.51
CA ASP A 267 -2.01 -22.21 9.11
C ASP A 267 -2.94 -21.39 8.20
N GLU A 268 -2.65 -21.41 6.90
CA GLU A 268 -3.42 -20.64 5.93
C GLU A 268 -4.86 -21.12 5.81
N ALA A 269 -5.11 -22.43 5.97
CA ALA A 269 -6.45 -23.00 5.94
C ALA A 269 -7.30 -22.48 7.11
N ALA A 270 -6.77 -22.49 8.33
CA ALA A 270 -7.42 -21.90 9.49
C ALA A 270 -7.61 -20.39 9.33
N PHE A 271 -6.64 -19.67 8.78
CA PHE A 271 -6.80 -18.24 8.49
C PHE A 271 -7.93 -17.97 7.47
N ASN A 272 -8.05 -18.80 6.44
CA ASN A 272 -9.13 -18.74 5.46
C ASN A 272 -10.50 -19.09 6.08
N GLU A 273 -10.56 -20.06 6.99
CA GLU A 273 -11.79 -20.41 7.72
C GLU A 273 -12.22 -19.28 8.68
N ILE A 274 -11.25 -18.63 9.34
CA ILE A 274 -11.48 -17.50 10.24
C ILE A 274 -12.00 -16.27 9.48
N PHE A 275 -11.47 -16.02 8.28
CA PHE A 275 -11.82 -14.87 7.45
C PHE A 275 -12.26 -15.28 6.03
N PRO A 276 -13.43 -15.92 5.89
CA PRO A 276 -13.89 -16.47 4.61
C PRO A 276 -14.32 -15.40 3.60
N GLY A 277 -14.56 -14.17 4.06
CA GLY A 277 -15.00 -13.06 3.21
C GLY A 277 -14.05 -11.87 3.22
N ARG A 278 -12.78 -12.06 3.61
CA ARG A 278 -11.80 -10.97 3.57
C ARG A 278 -11.54 -10.52 2.14
N ILE A 279 -11.17 -9.27 1.99
CA ILE A 279 -10.69 -8.75 0.71
C ILE A 279 -9.23 -9.19 0.45
N PRO A 280 -8.78 -9.22 -0.82
CA PRO A 280 -7.43 -9.68 -1.19
C PRO A 280 -6.28 -8.92 -0.52
N PHE A 281 -6.50 -7.66 -0.11
CA PHE A 281 -5.52 -6.84 0.62
C PHE A 281 -4.96 -7.56 1.85
N TYR A 282 -5.77 -8.31 2.59
CA TYR A 282 -5.35 -8.98 3.81
C TYR A 282 -4.89 -10.41 3.53
N THR A 283 -3.63 -10.57 3.14
CA THR A 283 -3.06 -11.89 2.84
C THR A 283 -2.53 -12.59 4.10
N TYR A 284 -2.59 -13.92 4.11
CA TYR A 284 -1.95 -14.75 5.14
C TYR A 284 -0.43 -14.54 5.16
N ALA A 285 0.21 -14.49 3.97
CA ALA A 285 1.63 -14.20 3.85
C ALA A 285 2.01 -12.83 4.44
N GLY A 286 1.16 -11.81 4.28
CA GLY A 286 1.32 -10.50 4.88
C GLY A 286 1.31 -10.56 6.41
N LEU A 287 0.37 -11.30 6.98
CA LEU A 287 0.30 -11.56 8.42
C LEU A 287 1.57 -12.27 8.91
N MET A 288 1.97 -13.36 8.26
CA MET A 288 3.16 -14.14 8.65
C MET A 288 4.46 -13.31 8.58
N THR A 289 4.59 -12.47 7.55
CA THR A 289 5.72 -11.54 7.42
C THR A 289 5.76 -10.53 8.57
N ALA A 290 4.60 -10.00 8.95
CA ALA A 290 4.52 -9.07 10.08
C ALA A 290 4.79 -9.77 11.42
N MET A 291 4.27 -10.99 11.62
CA MET A 291 4.54 -11.81 12.81
C MET A 291 6.04 -12.07 13.01
N ALA A 292 6.80 -12.25 11.93
CA ALA A 292 8.24 -12.45 12.02
C ALA A 292 9.00 -11.27 12.67
N LYS A 293 8.44 -10.05 12.65
CA LYS A 293 9.01 -8.89 13.36
C LYS A 293 8.72 -8.87 14.85
N TYR A 294 7.76 -9.67 15.32
CA TYR A 294 7.35 -9.77 16.72
C TYR A 294 7.52 -11.21 17.22
N PRO A 295 8.77 -11.68 17.44
CA PRO A 295 9.04 -13.10 17.70
C PRO A 295 8.42 -13.67 18.97
N ALA A 296 7.91 -12.81 19.88
CA ALA A 296 7.18 -13.24 21.07
C ALA A 296 5.67 -13.48 20.82
N PHE A 297 5.10 -12.85 19.79
CA PHE A 297 3.68 -12.97 19.44
C PHE A 297 3.35 -14.40 19.01
N GLY A 298 2.36 -15.03 19.65
CA GLY A 298 1.97 -16.40 19.36
C GLY A 298 3.06 -17.43 19.65
N GLN A 299 4.11 -17.04 20.39
CA GLN A 299 5.29 -17.87 20.71
C GLN A 299 5.59 -17.91 22.22
N THR A 300 4.84 -17.19 23.04
CA THR A 300 5.04 -17.10 24.49
C THR A 300 4.08 -18.06 25.24
N GLY A 301 4.61 -18.79 26.22
CA GLY A 301 3.83 -19.73 27.04
C GLY A 301 3.65 -21.12 26.39
N ASP A 302 2.74 -21.91 26.95
CA ASP A 302 2.40 -23.24 26.42
C ASP A 302 1.58 -23.17 25.13
N GLU A 303 1.34 -24.31 24.47
CA GLU A 303 0.62 -24.36 23.19
C GLU A 303 -0.79 -23.76 23.29
N THR A 304 -1.47 -24.00 24.41
CA THR A 304 -2.80 -23.45 24.66
C THR A 304 -2.77 -21.92 24.72
N THR A 305 -1.80 -21.36 25.45
CA THR A 305 -1.61 -19.91 25.59
C THR A 305 -1.29 -19.26 24.24
N ARG A 306 -0.37 -19.86 23.46
CA ARG A 306 0.01 -19.35 22.13
C ARG A 306 -1.18 -19.30 21.17
N LYS A 307 -1.98 -20.38 21.11
CA LYS A 307 -3.18 -20.45 20.26
C LYS A 307 -4.27 -19.49 20.73
N ARG A 308 -4.47 -19.36 22.04
CA ARG A 308 -5.40 -18.37 22.61
C ARG A 308 -4.99 -16.94 22.25
N GLU A 309 -3.71 -16.61 22.33
CA GLU A 309 -3.22 -15.29 21.93
C GLU A 309 -3.54 -15.00 20.46
N ILE A 310 -3.24 -15.94 19.55
CA ILE A 310 -3.54 -15.77 18.12
C ILE A 310 -5.05 -15.61 17.89
N ALA A 311 -5.88 -16.48 18.48
CA ALA A 311 -7.33 -16.35 18.37
C ALA A 311 -7.85 -15.02 18.91
N ALA A 312 -7.28 -14.53 20.02
CA ALA A 312 -7.66 -13.26 20.63
C ALA A 312 -7.31 -12.06 19.74
N PHE A 313 -6.12 -12.09 19.12
CA PHE A 313 -5.73 -11.07 18.14
C PHE A 313 -6.68 -11.05 16.94
N LEU A 314 -6.93 -12.20 16.33
CA LEU A 314 -7.78 -12.29 15.14
C LEU A 314 -9.26 -11.98 15.45
N ALA A 315 -9.76 -12.31 16.64
CA ALA A 315 -11.12 -11.95 17.08
C ALA A 315 -11.32 -10.44 17.21
N ASN A 316 -10.32 -9.73 17.73
CA ASN A 316 -10.37 -8.27 17.78
C ASN A 316 -10.25 -7.67 16.37
N VAL A 317 -9.33 -8.18 15.54
CA VAL A 317 -9.21 -7.77 14.13
C VAL A 317 -10.54 -7.94 13.38
N ASN A 318 -11.25 -9.06 13.61
CA ASN A 318 -12.57 -9.29 13.02
C ASN A 318 -13.56 -8.19 13.37
N GLN A 319 -13.62 -7.76 14.63
CA GLN A 319 -14.51 -6.69 15.07
C GLN A 319 -14.13 -5.33 14.48
N GLU A 320 -12.84 -4.99 14.44
CA GLU A 320 -12.38 -3.67 13.94
C GLU A 320 -12.57 -3.50 12.43
N SER A 321 -12.34 -4.57 11.66
CA SER A 321 -12.27 -4.51 10.20
C SER A 321 -13.49 -5.10 9.48
N GLY A 322 -14.52 -5.49 10.23
CA GLY A 322 -15.69 -6.18 9.70
C GLY A 322 -15.34 -7.53 9.05
N GLY A 323 -14.45 -8.30 9.68
CA GLY A 323 -13.93 -9.56 9.15
C GLY A 323 -12.98 -9.35 7.97
N LEU A 324 -12.10 -8.36 8.07
CA LEU A 324 -11.13 -7.97 7.05
C LEU A 324 -11.78 -7.61 5.71
N ARG A 325 -12.98 -7.01 5.75
CA ARG A 325 -13.69 -6.50 4.56
C ARG A 325 -13.37 -5.04 4.27
N TYR A 326 -12.94 -4.31 5.28
CA TYR A 326 -12.66 -2.88 5.19
C TYR A 326 -11.18 -2.62 5.51
N VAL A 327 -10.55 -1.82 4.65
CA VAL A 327 -9.19 -1.32 4.89
C VAL A 327 -9.20 -0.01 5.66
N GLU A 328 -10.25 0.79 5.49
CA GLU A 328 -10.39 2.11 6.09
C GLU A 328 -11.75 2.25 6.79
N GLU A 329 -11.82 3.23 7.70
CA GLU A 329 -13.03 3.55 8.43
C GLU A 329 -14.16 4.02 7.51
N ILE A 330 -15.28 3.29 7.52
CA ILE A 330 -16.44 3.56 6.67
C ILE A 330 -17.06 4.95 6.93
N ASN A 331 -17.06 5.40 8.20
CA ASN A 331 -17.71 6.65 8.59
C ASN A 331 -16.83 7.87 8.26
N GLN A 332 -16.81 8.29 7.00
CA GLN A 332 -16.04 9.44 6.52
C GLN A 332 -16.36 10.77 7.22
N SER A 333 -17.54 10.89 7.85
CA SER A 333 -17.89 12.09 8.61
C SER A 333 -17.03 12.26 9.87
N ALA A 334 -16.56 11.14 10.46
CA ALA A 334 -15.74 11.13 11.67
C ALA A 334 -14.25 11.38 11.40
N TRP A 335 -13.78 11.29 10.15
CA TRP A 335 -12.36 11.35 9.82
C TRP A 335 -11.62 12.60 10.32
N GLY A 336 -12.33 13.73 10.45
CA GLY A 336 -11.75 14.97 10.98
C GLY A 336 -11.48 14.98 12.48
N ASN A 337 -11.97 13.97 13.22
CA ASN A 337 -11.87 13.91 14.68
C ASN A 337 -10.52 13.40 15.16
N TYR A 338 -9.76 12.70 14.30
CA TYR A 338 -8.56 11.95 14.68
C TYR A 338 -7.26 12.77 14.59
N CYS A 339 -7.37 14.09 14.61
CA CYS A 339 -6.22 14.97 14.67
C CYS A 339 -6.18 15.69 16.02
N ASN A 340 -5.23 15.30 16.85
CA ASN A 340 -4.84 16.07 18.03
C ASN A 340 -3.86 17.17 17.62
N ALA A 341 -4.38 18.35 17.32
CA ALA A 341 -3.59 19.53 16.96
C ALA A 341 -2.68 20.04 18.10
N GLY A 342 -2.91 19.60 19.34
CA GLY A 342 -2.06 19.93 20.49
C GLY A 342 -0.78 19.10 20.58
N ALA A 343 -0.64 18.03 19.79
CA ALA A 343 0.60 17.28 19.70
C ALA A 343 1.71 18.14 19.05
N PRO A 344 2.98 18.06 19.49
CA PRO A 344 4.05 18.95 19.02
C PRO A 344 4.34 18.82 17.52
N TYR A 345 4.03 17.67 16.93
CA TYR A 345 4.16 17.40 15.49
C TYR A 345 2.89 17.69 14.69
N GLY A 346 1.79 18.07 15.34
CA GLY A 346 0.53 18.39 14.68
C GLY A 346 0.00 17.26 13.78
N CYS A 347 -0.58 17.64 12.65
CA CYS A 347 -1.26 16.76 11.70
C CYS A 347 -0.80 17.06 10.28
N PRO A 348 0.47 16.76 9.94
CA PRO A 348 1.09 17.20 8.69
C PRO A 348 0.46 16.60 7.43
N ALA A 349 -0.14 15.41 7.51
CA ALA A 349 -0.90 14.82 6.40
C ALA A 349 -2.31 15.43 6.23
N GLY A 350 -2.72 16.33 7.14
CA GLY A 350 -4.01 17.01 7.13
C GLY A 350 -4.96 16.54 8.24
N GLN A 351 -5.93 17.40 8.58
CA GLN A 351 -6.89 17.18 9.68
C GLN A 351 -7.68 15.88 9.56
N ARG A 352 -7.95 15.42 8.33
CA ARG A 352 -8.80 14.25 8.03
C ARG A 352 -8.01 12.96 7.73
N ALA A 353 -6.67 13.02 7.81
CA ALA A 353 -5.81 11.97 7.29
C ALA A 353 -5.54 10.82 8.27
N TYR A 354 -5.97 10.92 9.54
CA TYR A 354 -5.62 9.97 10.60
C TYR A 354 -6.80 9.11 11.08
N HIS A 355 -7.78 8.91 10.22
CA HIS A 355 -8.88 7.97 10.43
C HIS A 355 -8.40 6.52 10.50
N GLY A 356 -9.29 5.62 10.91
CA GLY A 356 -8.95 4.22 11.11
C GLY A 356 -8.52 3.51 9.83
N ARG A 357 -7.36 2.83 9.83
CA ARG A 357 -6.90 1.97 8.74
C ARG A 357 -6.35 0.63 9.23
N GLY A 358 -6.42 -0.38 8.38
CA GLY A 358 -5.82 -1.69 8.58
C GLY A 358 -6.54 -2.58 9.59
N PRO A 359 -5.92 -3.71 10.01
CA PRO A 359 -6.60 -4.78 10.73
C PRO A 359 -7.19 -4.37 12.08
N ILE A 360 -6.61 -3.36 12.74
CA ILE A 360 -7.05 -2.86 14.06
C ILE A 360 -7.58 -1.43 13.98
N GLN A 361 -7.84 -0.91 12.77
CA GLN A 361 -8.30 0.46 12.55
C GLN A 361 -7.42 1.52 13.23
N LEU A 362 -6.10 1.50 12.97
CA LEU A 362 -5.14 2.46 13.52
C LEU A 362 -5.64 3.88 13.27
N SER A 363 -5.89 4.62 14.34
CA SER A 363 -6.50 5.96 14.33
C SER A 363 -5.70 6.92 15.20
N TRP A 364 -5.82 8.22 14.95
CA TRP A 364 -5.12 9.33 15.61
C TRP A 364 -3.70 9.60 15.15
N ASN A 365 -3.39 10.85 14.82
CA ASN A 365 -2.04 11.31 14.45
C ASN A 365 -0.97 10.89 15.47
N THR A 366 -1.30 10.83 16.75
CA THR A 366 -0.38 10.37 17.80
C THR A 366 -0.01 8.89 17.68
N ASN A 367 -0.96 8.04 17.30
CA ASN A 367 -0.69 6.61 17.10
C ASN A 367 0.03 6.35 15.77
N TYR A 368 -0.32 7.06 14.70
CA TYR A 368 0.44 7.00 13.44
C TYR A 368 1.90 7.43 13.66
N HIS A 369 2.14 8.48 14.47
CA HIS A 369 3.49 8.87 14.84
C HIS A 369 4.22 7.77 15.64
N ALA A 370 3.61 7.25 16.70
CA ALA A 370 4.24 6.25 17.56
C ALA A 370 4.50 4.92 16.83
N ALA A 371 3.54 4.46 16.02
CA ALA A 371 3.70 3.29 15.17
C ALA A 371 4.80 3.51 14.12
N GLY A 372 4.81 4.67 13.47
CA GLY A 372 5.84 5.02 12.51
C GLY A 372 7.25 5.00 13.09
N GLN A 373 7.43 5.56 14.29
CA GLN A 373 8.70 5.49 15.01
C GLN A 373 9.13 4.05 15.34
N ALA A 374 8.20 3.22 15.83
CA ALA A 374 8.51 1.85 16.20
C ALA A 374 8.82 0.95 14.98
N LEU A 375 8.17 1.22 13.84
CA LEU A 375 8.32 0.44 12.61
C LEU A 375 9.38 1.02 11.66
N ASN A 376 9.97 2.17 11.99
CA ASN A 376 10.86 2.94 11.13
C ASN A 376 10.21 3.28 9.77
N LEU A 377 8.98 3.79 9.82
CA LEU A 377 8.15 4.19 8.68
C LEU A 377 7.57 5.58 8.94
N ASP A 378 7.54 6.46 7.93
CA ASP A 378 6.94 7.79 8.09
C ASP A 378 5.42 7.76 7.94
N LEU A 379 4.75 7.10 8.89
CA LEU A 379 3.29 6.97 8.93
C LEU A 379 2.59 8.26 9.36
N LEU A 380 3.30 9.22 9.97
CA LEU A 380 2.72 10.50 10.34
C LEU A 380 2.50 11.38 9.10
N ASN A 381 3.47 11.46 8.19
CA ASN A 381 3.28 12.22 6.95
C ASN A 381 2.61 11.38 5.84
N ASN A 382 2.72 10.06 5.91
CA ASN A 382 2.18 9.14 4.89
C ASN A 382 1.27 8.07 5.54
N PRO A 383 0.14 8.46 6.14
CA PRO A 383 -0.75 7.53 6.84
C PRO A 383 -1.39 6.50 5.90
N ASP A 384 -1.52 6.82 4.61
CA ASP A 384 -2.09 5.92 3.60
C ASP A 384 -1.25 4.66 3.36
N LEU A 385 0.02 4.63 3.79
CA LEU A 385 0.82 3.40 3.78
C LEU A 385 0.14 2.23 4.50
N VAL A 386 -0.70 2.52 5.51
CA VAL A 386 -1.44 1.50 6.26
C VAL A 386 -2.57 0.89 5.43
N MET A 387 -3.12 1.61 4.44
CA MET A 387 -4.17 1.09 3.55
C MET A 387 -3.67 0.63 2.18
N THR A 388 -2.45 1.00 1.79
CA THR A 388 -1.87 0.59 0.49
C THR A 388 -0.82 -0.52 0.60
N ASN A 389 -0.33 -0.83 1.81
CA ASN A 389 0.63 -1.90 2.04
C ASN A 389 0.16 -2.87 3.13
N ALA A 390 -0.24 -4.08 2.71
CA ALA A 390 -0.74 -5.13 3.58
C ALA A 390 0.23 -5.49 4.73
N SER A 391 1.53 -5.54 4.45
CA SER A 391 2.53 -5.83 5.48
C SER A 391 2.62 -4.71 6.50
N VAL A 392 2.55 -3.44 6.07
CA VAL A 392 2.50 -2.29 6.98
C VAL A 392 1.22 -2.34 7.81
N ALA A 393 0.08 -2.64 7.19
CA ALA A 393 -1.20 -2.79 7.89
C ALA A 393 -1.09 -3.82 9.03
N TRP A 394 -0.60 -5.02 8.74
CA TRP A 394 -0.38 -6.05 9.76
C TRP A 394 0.66 -5.67 10.82
N GLN A 395 1.75 -5.01 10.42
CA GLN A 395 2.76 -4.53 11.36
C GLN A 395 2.20 -3.50 12.34
N THR A 396 1.32 -2.59 11.90
CA THR A 396 0.68 -1.63 12.82
C THR A 396 -0.26 -2.32 13.80
N ALA A 397 -0.99 -3.35 13.38
CA ALA A 397 -1.85 -4.13 14.27
C ALA A 397 -1.05 -4.91 15.32
N LEU A 398 0.05 -5.55 14.92
CA LEU A 398 0.95 -6.26 15.84
C LEU A 398 1.72 -5.30 16.74
N TRP A 399 2.15 -4.14 16.23
CA TRP A 399 2.73 -3.08 17.04
C TRP A 399 1.79 -2.70 18.19
N PHE A 400 0.51 -2.46 17.89
CA PHE A 400 -0.47 -2.14 18.92
C PHE A 400 -0.60 -3.28 19.93
N TRP A 401 -0.85 -4.50 19.45
CA TRP A 401 -1.03 -5.69 20.27
C TRP A 401 0.12 -5.96 21.23
N MET A 402 1.35 -5.75 20.76
CA MET A 402 2.57 -6.08 21.49
C MET A 402 3.04 -4.97 22.42
N THR A 403 2.72 -3.71 22.13
CA THR A 403 3.38 -2.56 22.79
C THR A 403 2.44 -1.56 23.45
N GLN A 404 1.16 -1.54 23.09
CA GLN A 404 0.22 -0.52 23.55
C GLN A 404 -0.75 -1.09 24.59
N SER A 405 -0.95 -0.36 25.68
CA SER A 405 -2.02 -0.66 26.64
C SER A 405 -3.35 0.01 26.25
N GLY A 406 -3.31 0.97 25.33
CA GLY A 406 -4.47 1.77 24.91
C GLY A 406 -5.28 2.27 26.10
N ALA A 407 -6.57 1.91 26.13
CA ALA A 407 -7.49 2.29 27.20
C ALA A 407 -7.41 1.40 28.47
N GLY A 408 -6.67 0.30 28.40
CA GLY A 408 -6.45 -0.64 29.49
C GLY A 408 -5.18 -0.34 30.28
N THR A 409 -4.77 -1.30 31.11
CA THR A 409 -3.59 -1.18 31.99
C THR A 409 -2.44 -2.10 31.57
N MET A 410 -2.61 -2.88 30.51
CA MET A 410 -1.61 -3.81 30.00
C MET A 410 -1.74 -4.00 28.49
N THR A 411 -0.70 -4.53 27.85
CA THR A 411 -0.79 -4.87 26.43
C THR A 411 -1.69 -6.10 26.23
N PRO A 412 -2.40 -6.20 25.09
CA PRO A 412 -3.14 -7.42 24.75
C PRO A 412 -2.27 -8.68 24.79
N HIS A 413 -1.00 -8.60 24.35
CA HIS A 413 -0.03 -9.69 24.50
C HIS A 413 0.12 -10.13 25.96
N ALA A 414 0.37 -9.19 26.88
CA ALA A 414 0.53 -9.49 28.30
C ALA A 414 -0.77 -10.03 28.91
N ALA A 415 -1.93 -9.54 28.48
CA ALA A 415 -3.22 -10.03 28.95
C ALA A 415 -3.42 -11.53 28.66
N MET A 416 -3.04 -11.97 27.45
CA MET A 416 -3.18 -13.37 27.05
C MET A 416 -2.10 -14.26 27.65
N THR A 417 -0.85 -13.80 27.68
CA THR A 417 0.31 -14.61 28.11
C THR A 417 0.45 -14.73 29.63
N ASN A 418 -0.07 -13.76 30.39
CA ASN A 418 -0.05 -13.80 31.86
C ASN A 418 -1.37 -14.29 32.47
N GLY A 419 -2.34 -14.71 31.66
CA GLY A 419 -3.63 -15.22 32.14
C GLY A 419 -4.55 -14.16 32.75
N ALA A 420 -4.42 -12.89 32.33
CA ALA A 420 -5.35 -11.84 32.75
C ALA A 420 -6.74 -12.03 32.12
N GLY A 421 -6.79 -12.53 30.87
CA GLY A 421 -8.01 -12.92 30.17
C GLY A 421 -8.28 -12.10 28.90
N PHE A 422 -9.17 -12.62 28.05
CA PHE A 422 -9.52 -11.97 26.77
C PHE A 422 -10.17 -10.59 26.95
N GLY A 423 -10.93 -10.39 28.03
CA GLY A 423 -11.58 -9.11 28.32
C GLY A 423 -10.61 -7.94 28.47
N GLU A 424 -9.38 -8.19 28.95
CA GLU A 424 -8.35 -7.16 29.03
C GLU A 424 -7.81 -6.75 27.65
N THR A 425 -7.88 -7.63 26.64
CA THR A 425 -7.55 -7.26 25.25
C THR A 425 -8.58 -6.30 24.68
N ILE A 426 -9.88 -6.53 24.95
CA ILE A 426 -10.98 -5.65 24.56
C ILE A 426 -10.81 -4.29 25.24
N ARG A 427 -10.50 -4.31 26.54
CA ARG A 427 -10.24 -3.10 27.33
C ARG A 427 -9.11 -2.26 26.73
N SER A 428 -8.01 -2.88 26.33
CA SER A 428 -6.88 -2.16 25.74
C SER A 428 -7.19 -1.56 24.37
N ILE A 429 -8.00 -2.24 23.55
CA ILE A 429 -8.29 -1.80 22.17
C ILE A 429 -9.36 -0.73 22.12
N ASN A 430 -10.52 -0.95 22.77
CA ASN A 430 -11.64 0.00 22.72
C ASN A 430 -12.40 0.13 24.05
N GLY A 431 -11.69 -0.06 25.18
CA GLY A 431 -12.32 -0.16 26.49
C GLY A 431 -13.02 1.09 27.00
N VAL A 432 -12.66 2.29 26.51
CA VAL A 432 -13.36 3.54 26.88
C VAL A 432 -14.81 3.53 26.37
N LEU A 433 -15.06 2.94 25.20
CA LEU A 433 -16.37 2.92 24.57
C LEU A 433 -17.16 1.66 24.89
N GLU A 434 -16.49 0.51 24.98
CA GLU A 434 -17.16 -0.80 25.05
C GLU A 434 -17.39 -1.31 26.47
N CYS A 435 -16.35 -1.27 27.33
CA CYS A 435 -16.37 -1.92 28.65
C CYS A 435 -17.28 -1.19 29.65
N HIS A 436 -17.49 -1.80 30.83
CA HIS A 436 -18.33 -1.26 31.92
C HIS A 436 -19.80 -1.00 31.50
N GLY A 437 -20.31 -1.79 30.55
CA GLY A 437 -21.67 -1.68 30.04
C GLY A 437 -21.84 -0.62 28.94
N GLY A 438 -20.77 -0.08 28.38
CA GLY A 438 -20.82 0.91 27.30
C GLY A 438 -21.42 0.37 26.00
N GLN A 439 -20.89 -0.74 25.49
CA GLN A 439 -21.42 -1.41 24.29
C GLN A 439 -21.46 -2.95 24.47
N PRO A 440 -22.45 -3.48 25.20
CA PRO A 440 -22.55 -4.92 25.46
C PRO A 440 -22.60 -5.80 24.19
N ALA A 441 -23.19 -5.29 23.10
CA ALA A 441 -23.25 -6.02 21.83
C ALA A 441 -21.87 -6.16 21.15
N ALA A 442 -21.02 -5.13 21.22
CA ALA A 442 -19.67 -5.19 20.65
C ALA A 442 -18.80 -6.19 21.42
N ILE A 443 -18.87 -6.18 22.76
CA ILE A 443 -18.20 -7.16 23.61
C ILE A 443 -18.66 -8.58 23.27
N ALA A 444 -19.98 -8.79 23.17
CA ALA A 444 -20.54 -10.09 22.83
C ALA A 444 -20.03 -10.59 21.46
N ASN A 445 -19.95 -9.72 20.45
CA ASN A 445 -19.40 -10.08 19.14
C ASN A 445 -17.94 -10.52 19.22
N ARG A 446 -17.08 -9.75 19.91
CA ARG A 446 -15.68 -10.13 20.13
C ARG A 446 -15.55 -11.48 20.84
N VAL A 447 -16.33 -11.68 21.90
CA VAL A 447 -16.32 -12.93 22.69
C VAL A 447 -16.80 -14.11 21.84
N ASN A 448 -17.84 -13.94 21.02
CA ASN A 448 -18.33 -14.97 20.12
C ASN A 448 -17.27 -15.36 19.08
N SER A 449 -16.66 -14.37 18.41
CA SER A 449 -15.55 -14.63 17.47
C SER A 449 -14.37 -15.32 18.16
N TYR A 450 -13.99 -14.90 19.36
CA TYR A 450 -12.91 -15.53 20.11
C TYR A 450 -13.21 -17.00 20.47
N ARG A 451 -14.45 -17.31 20.85
CA ARG A 451 -14.90 -18.69 21.07
C ARG A 451 -14.84 -19.53 19.81
N ASP A 452 -15.25 -18.97 18.67
CA ASP A 452 -15.17 -19.68 17.39
C ASP A 452 -13.73 -19.91 16.94
N TYR A 453 -12.85 -18.91 17.08
CA TYR A 453 -11.47 -19.03 16.62
C TYR A 453 -10.65 -19.94 17.54
N THR A 454 -10.91 -19.94 18.84
CA THR A 454 -10.31 -20.93 19.76
C THR A 454 -10.76 -22.35 19.42
N ARG A 455 -12.03 -22.55 19.03
CA ARG A 455 -12.54 -23.84 18.51
C ARG A 455 -11.81 -24.26 17.24
N ILE A 456 -11.65 -23.37 16.26
CA ILE A 456 -10.91 -23.65 15.00
C ILE A 456 -9.47 -24.07 15.31
N LEU A 457 -8.80 -23.39 16.25
CA LEU A 457 -7.43 -23.71 16.65
C LEU A 457 -7.31 -24.89 17.63
N GLY A 458 -8.44 -25.52 18.01
CA GLY A 458 -8.47 -26.70 18.86
C GLY A 458 -8.11 -26.45 20.33
N VAL A 459 -8.44 -25.28 20.88
CA VAL A 459 -8.21 -24.93 22.29
C VAL A 459 -9.46 -24.36 22.95
N THR A 460 -9.54 -24.39 24.28
CA THR A 460 -10.61 -23.72 25.02
C THR A 460 -10.30 -22.22 25.16
N PRO A 461 -11.29 -21.33 25.27
CA PRO A 461 -11.06 -19.88 25.36
C PRO A 461 -10.46 -19.41 26.69
N GLY A 462 -10.55 -20.22 27.74
CA GLY A 462 -10.20 -19.80 29.11
C GLY A 462 -11.32 -18.98 29.76
N ASP A 463 -10.97 -18.28 30.84
CA ASP A 463 -11.89 -17.49 31.65
C ASP A 463 -11.73 -15.97 31.40
N ARG A 464 -12.59 -15.15 32.02
CA ARG A 464 -12.54 -13.67 31.99
C ARG A 464 -12.57 -13.10 30.58
N LEU A 465 -13.62 -13.47 29.84
CA LEU A 465 -13.75 -13.13 28.42
C LEU A 465 -14.29 -11.71 28.20
N GLU A 466 -14.95 -11.12 29.19
CA GLU A 466 -15.65 -9.84 29.08
C GLU A 466 -14.97 -8.74 29.90
N CYS A 467 -15.35 -7.51 29.61
CA CYS A 467 -15.05 -6.27 30.32
C CYS A 467 -16.32 -5.39 30.34
#